data_AF-A0A2V0NXA7-F1
#
_entry.id   AF-A0A2V0NXA7-F1
#
_cell.length_a   1.000
_cell.length_b   1.000
_cell.length_c   1.000
_cell.angle_alpha   90.00
_cell.angle_beta   90.00
_cell.angle_gamma   90.00
#
_symmetry.space_group_name_H-M   'P 1'
#
loop_
_entity.id
_entity.type
_entity.pdbx_description
1 polymer ?
#
loop_
_entity_poly.entity_id
_entity_poly.type
_entity_poly.pdbx_seq_one_letter_code
_entity_poly.pdbx_strand_id
1 'polypeptide(L)'
;MVCPVTLDWEQTSALIREGTVESLGKLGRSEEQLRVYRSFMAGVKEDYASVADFIKISVFEAAVHITDGKKQAVDSEHASADRAIWRPNDFPYNFEPAMQHWLLWCSREPPAARLQALVDAKFPPGAWDVLRFVNPPALQSVLSVWHCHVIVRPKPAP
;
A
#
# COMPACT_ATOMS: atom_id res chain seq x y z
N MET A 1 -12.76 1.13 -2.22
CA MET A 1 -14.01 0.51 -1.73
C MET A 1 -14.49 1.29 -0.52
N VAL A 2 -15.81 1.33 -0.28
CA VAL A 2 -16.40 2.03 0.89
C VAL A 2 -16.49 1.06 2.07
N CYS A 3 -15.81 1.43 3.15
CA CYS A 3 -15.81 0.95 4.52
C CYS A 3 -16.81 1.67 5.46
N PRO A 4 -18.11 1.33 5.59
CA PRO A 4 -19.02 2.15 6.40
C PRO A 4 -18.80 2.01 7.91
N VAL A 5 -18.12 0.94 8.33
CA VAL A 5 -17.77 0.66 9.73
C VAL A 5 -16.28 0.83 9.93
N THR A 6 -15.88 1.26 11.13
CA THR A 6 -14.48 1.24 11.54
C THR A 6 -14.12 -0.19 11.94
N LEU A 7 -13.09 -0.75 11.32
CA LEU A 7 -12.64 -2.11 11.58
C LEU A 7 -11.64 -2.13 12.74
N ASP A 8 -11.87 -3.04 13.69
CA ASP A 8 -10.91 -3.37 14.73
C ASP A 8 -9.87 -4.41 14.23
N TRP A 9 -8.91 -4.73 15.10
CA TRP A 9 -7.86 -5.69 14.79
C TRP A 9 -8.37 -7.10 14.49
N GLU A 10 -9.34 -7.60 15.25
CA GLU A 10 -9.82 -8.98 15.12
C GLU A 10 -10.63 -9.15 13.83
N GLN A 11 -11.49 -8.18 13.51
CA GLN A 11 -12.22 -8.10 12.25
C GLN A 11 -11.24 -8.03 11.07
N THR A 12 -10.22 -7.18 11.15
CA THR A 12 -9.21 -7.03 10.10
C THR A 12 -8.41 -8.31 9.92
N SER A 13 -7.98 -8.93 11.02
CA SER A 13 -7.26 -10.22 11.03
C SER A 13 -8.09 -11.33 10.39
N ALA A 14 -9.38 -11.42 10.73
CA ALA A 14 -10.30 -12.39 10.15
C ALA A 14 -10.44 -12.23 8.63
N LEU A 15 -10.64 -10.99 8.15
CA LEU A 15 -10.79 -10.70 6.72
C LEU A 15 -9.51 -11.02 5.93
N ILE A 16 -8.34 -10.65 6.47
CA ILE A 16 -7.04 -10.93 5.86
C ILE A 16 -6.75 -12.43 5.83
N ARG A 17 -7.07 -13.15 6.91
CA ARG A 17 -6.87 -14.60 7.00
C ARG A 17 -7.76 -15.37 6.02
N GLU A 18 -8.98 -14.90 5.79
CA GLU A 18 -9.86 -15.47 4.76
C GLU A 18 -9.28 -15.25 3.35
N GLY A 19 -8.72 -14.06 3.09
CA GLY A 19 -7.89 -13.79 1.90
C GLY A 19 -8.62 -13.87 0.55
N THR A 20 -9.95 -13.90 0.52
CA THR A 20 -10.73 -13.94 -0.71
C THR A 20 -10.89 -12.53 -1.30
N VAL A 21 -11.25 -12.44 -2.59
CA VAL A 21 -11.60 -11.14 -3.21
C VAL A 21 -12.76 -10.48 -2.45
N GLU A 22 -13.72 -11.28 -1.96
CA GLU A 22 -14.85 -10.75 -1.19
C GLU A 22 -14.40 -10.23 0.18
N SER A 23 -13.59 -11.00 0.92
CA SER A 23 -13.14 -10.61 2.27
C SER A 23 -12.22 -9.41 2.23
N LEU A 24 -11.23 -9.40 1.34
CA LEU A 24 -10.34 -8.26 1.13
C LEU A 24 -11.10 -7.07 0.54
N GLY A 25 -12.19 -7.32 -0.18
CA GLY A 25 -13.11 -6.29 -0.68
C GLY A 25 -13.81 -5.49 0.43
N LYS A 26 -13.93 -6.07 1.63
CA LYS A 26 -14.51 -5.41 2.82
C LYS A 26 -13.50 -4.46 3.49
N LEU A 27 -12.21 -4.59 3.18
CA LEU A 27 -11.18 -3.64 3.61
C LEU A 27 -11.27 -2.37 2.77
N GLY A 28 -11.91 -1.34 3.33
CA GLY A 28 -12.25 -0.12 2.60
C GLY A 28 -11.99 1.15 3.38
N ARG A 29 -12.28 2.28 2.74
CA ARG A 29 -12.18 3.63 3.34
C ARG A 29 -13.55 4.12 3.73
N SER A 30 -13.66 4.93 4.77
CA SER A 30 -14.90 5.66 5.04
C SER A 30 -15.28 6.55 3.85
N GLU A 31 -16.52 7.01 3.78
CA GLU A 31 -16.94 7.90 2.69
C GLU A 31 -16.12 9.19 2.63
N GLU A 32 -15.78 9.75 3.79
CA GLU A 32 -14.93 10.94 3.90
C GLU A 32 -13.51 10.67 3.39
N GLN A 33 -12.87 9.61 3.87
CA GLN A 33 -11.55 9.20 3.40
C GLN A 33 -11.56 8.92 1.88
N LEU A 34 -12.65 8.35 1.36
CA LEU A 34 -12.78 8.05 -0.06
C LEU A 34 -12.94 9.32 -0.89
N ARG A 35 -13.63 10.36 -0.38
CA ARG A 35 -13.70 11.68 -1.04
C ARG A 35 -12.32 12.30 -1.16
N VAL A 36 -11.54 12.31 -0.09
CA VAL A 36 -10.15 12.81 -0.08
C VAL A 36 -9.29 12.04 -1.08
N TYR A 37 -9.33 10.70 -1.02
CA TYR A 37 -8.61 9.84 -1.96
C TYR A 37 -8.99 10.13 -3.43
N ARG A 38 -10.28 10.24 -3.74
CA ARG A 38 -10.75 10.52 -5.11
C ARG A 38 -10.26 11.87 -5.62
N SER A 39 -10.29 12.90 -4.78
CA SER A 39 -9.79 14.23 -5.12
C SER A 39 -8.29 14.19 -5.44
N PHE A 40 -7.50 13.55 -4.58
CA PHE A 40 -6.06 13.37 -4.83
C PHE A 40 -5.79 12.60 -6.12
N MET A 41 -6.49 11.50 -6.35
CA MET A 41 -6.33 10.69 -7.57
C MET A 41 -6.73 11.43 -8.84
N ALA A 42 -7.63 12.43 -8.76
CA ALA A 42 -7.95 13.28 -9.89
C ALA A 42 -6.73 14.12 -10.29
N GLY A 43 -6.06 14.76 -9.31
CA GLY A 43 -4.83 15.51 -9.56
C GLY A 43 -3.68 14.61 -10.07
N VAL A 44 -3.54 13.40 -9.54
CA VAL A 44 -2.55 12.44 -10.06
C VAL A 44 -2.81 12.13 -11.54
N LYS A 45 -4.07 11.95 -11.95
CA LYS A 45 -4.41 11.65 -13.35
C LYS A 45 -4.25 12.85 -14.29
N GLU A 46 -4.30 14.07 -13.75
CA GLU A 46 -4.03 15.31 -14.48
C GLU A 46 -2.53 15.43 -14.77
N ASP A 47 -1.71 15.27 -13.74
CA ASP A 47 -0.26 15.52 -13.79
C ASP A 47 0.59 14.38 -14.35
N TYR A 48 0.16 13.13 -14.15
CA TYR A 48 0.96 11.94 -14.46
C TYR A 48 0.31 11.14 -15.56
N ALA A 49 1.13 10.52 -16.41
CA ALA A 49 0.63 9.66 -17.48
C ALA A 49 -0.10 8.43 -16.94
N SER A 50 0.32 7.93 -15.78
CA SER A 50 -0.37 6.88 -15.05
C SER A 50 -0.14 6.97 -13.53
N VAL A 51 -0.95 6.24 -12.77
CA VAL A 51 -0.72 6.05 -11.32
C VAL A 51 0.62 5.34 -11.07
N ALA A 52 1.03 4.46 -11.99
CA ALA A 52 2.32 3.79 -11.90
C ALA A 52 3.49 4.77 -12.04
N ASP A 53 3.40 5.73 -12.96
CA ASP A 53 4.39 6.80 -13.11
C ASP A 53 4.48 7.63 -11.85
N PHE A 54 3.32 8.01 -11.29
CA PHE A 54 3.27 8.70 -10.00
C PHE A 54 4.03 7.93 -8.91
N ILE A 55 3.80 6.61 -8.77
CA ILE A 55 4.49 5.80 -7.76
C ILE A 55 5.99 5.68 -8.08
N LYS A 56 6.38 5.38 -9.32
CA LYS A 56 7.78 5.27 -9.73
C LYS A 56 8.54 6.57 -9.44
N ILE A 57 7.95 7.72 -9.72
CA ILE A 57 8.56 9.04 -9.50
C ILE A 57 8.57 9.40 -8.00
N SER A 58 7.41 9.33 -7.33
CA SER A 58 7.28 9.82 -5.95
C SER A 58 7.84 8.87 -4.87
N VAL A 59 7.81 7.56 -5.13
CA VAL A 59 8.27 6.54 -4.18
C VAL A 59 9.67 6.05 -4.54
N PHE A 60 9.91 5.73 -5.81
CA PHE A 60 11.19 5.19 -6.27
C PHE A 60 12.16 6.24 -6.80
N GLU A 61 11.79 7.53 -6.78
CA GLU A 61 12.63 8.64 -7.24
C GLU A 61 13.13 8.44 -8.68
N ALA A 62 12.29 7.82 -9.52
CA ALA A 62 12.59 7.64 -10.93
C ALA A 62 12.76 9.00 -11.61
N ALA A 63 13.67 9.06 -12.59
CA ALA A 63 13.79 10.23 -13.43
C ALA A 63 12.48 10.50 -14.18
N VAL A 64 12.22 11.77 -14.47
CA VAL A 64 10.96 12.22 -15.08
C VAL A 64 11.22 12.64 -16.51
N HIS A 65 10.36 12.17 -17.42
CA HIS A 65 10.21 12.72 -18.75
C HIS A 65 8.81 13.30 -18.90
N ILE A 66 8.67 14.42 -19.62
CA ILE A 66 7.37 15.04 -19.88
C ILE A 66 6.96 14.71 -21.30
N THR A 67 5.81 14.06 -21.47
CA THR A 67 5.22 13.74 -22.76
C THR A 67 3.76 14.16 -22.75
N ASP A 68 3.36 14.96 -23.75
CA ASP A 68 2.01 15.53 -23.84
C ASP A 68 1.55 16.26 -22.58
N GLY A 69 2.48 17.00 -21.95
CA GLY A 69 2.24 17.74 -20.71
C GLY A 69 2.13 16.88 -19.44
N LYS A 70 2.27 15.55 -19.54
CA LYS A 70 2.19 14.62 -18.41
C LYS A 70 3.56 14.07 -18.02
N LYS A 71 3.73 13.84 -16.73
CA LYS A 71 4.93 13.23 -16.14
C LYS A 71 4.91 11.71 -16.38
N GLN A 72 5.99 11.21 -16.98
CA GLN A 72 6.26 9.79 -17.20
C GLN A 72 7.54 9.40 -16.47
N ALA A 73 7.54 8.22 -15.86
CA ALA A 73 8.74 7.68 -15.23
C ALA A 73 9.67 7.13 -16.32
N VAL A 74 10.94 7.51 -16.26
CA VAL A 74 11.98 6.92 -17.10
C VAL A 74 12.46 5.65 -16.40
N ASP A 75 12.20 4.51 -17.03
CA ASP A 75 12.77 3.25 -16.58
C ASP A 75 14.29 3.30 -16.83
N SER A 76 15.09 3.27 -15.75
CA SER A 76 16.53 3.19 -15.93
C SER A 76 16.91 1.73 -16.23
N GLU A 77 17.72 1.52 -17.27
CA GLU A 77 18.31 0.19 -17.56
C GLU A 77 19.14 -0.33 -16.37
N HIS A 78 19.51 0.57 -15.45
CA HIS A 78 20.22 0.30 -14.20
C HIS A 78 19.31 0.21 -12.96
N ALA A 79 17.99 0.13 -13.12
CA ALA A 79 17.06 -0.19 -12.03
C ALA A 79 17.22 -1.68 -11.61
N SER A 80 18.46 -2.07 -11.31
CA SER A 80 18.93 -3.42 -11.05
C SER A 80 18.89 -3.79 -9.56
N ALA A 81 18.46 -2.88 -8.70
CA ALA A 81 18.34 -3.16 -7.29
C ALA A 81 16.92 -3.65 -6.99
N ASP A 82 16.82 -4.81 -6.35
CA ASP A 82 15.62 -5.28 -5.64
C ASP A 82 15.32 -4.28 -4.50
N ARG A 83 14.73 -3.14 -4.87
CA ARG A 83 14.42 -2.01 -3.98
C ARG A 83 13.11 -2.28 -3.28
N ALA A 84 13.12 -2.07 -1.97
CA ALA A 84 11.96 -2.13 -1.10
C ALA A 84 11.88 -0.80 -0.33
N ILE A 85 10.74 -0.10 -0.42
CA ILE A 85 10.54 1.23 0.15
C ILE A 85 9.29 1.22 1.02
N TRP A 86 9.44 1.64 2.27
CA TRP A 86 8.36 1.75 3.22
C TRP A 86 7.76 3.16 3.20
N ARG A 87 6.44 3.24 3.10
CA ARG A 87 5.69 4.49 3.29
C ARG A 87 4.46 4.24 4.16
N PRO A 88 4.07 5.17 5.04
CA PRO A 88 2.70 5.19 5.54
C PRO A 88 1.74 5.24 4.35
N ASN A 89 0.59 4.58 4.46
CA ASN A 89 -0.44 4.73 3.44
C ASN A 89 -1.09 6.11 3.63
N ASP A 90 -0.90 7.02 2.67
CA ASP A 90 -1.48 8.37 2.70
C ASP A 90 -3.01 8.35 2.77
N PHE A 91 -3.62 7.25 2.33
CA PHE A 91 -5.05 7.02 2.35
C PHE A 91 -5.32 5.69 3.04
N PRO A 92 -5.18 5.60 4.38
CA PRO A 92 -5.41 4.36 5.10
C PRO A 92 -6.86 3.88 4.93
N TYR A 93 -7.08 2.61 5.26
CA TYR A 93 -8.44 2.08 5.33
C TYR A 93 -9.08 2.51 6.65
N ASN A 94 -10.38 2.27 6.79
CA ASN A 94 -11.14 2.70 7.95
C ASN A 94 -10.88 1.78 9.15
N PHE A 95 -9.70 1.91 9.73
CA PHE A 95 -9.28 1.18 10.93
C PHE A 95 -9.46 2.01 12.19
N GLU A 96 -9.49 1.33 13.34
CA GLU A 96 -9.45 2.01 14.64
C GLU A 96 -8.15 2.84 14.83
N PRO A 97 -8.16 3.88 15.68
CA PRO A 97 -7.04 4.82 15.81
C PRO A 97 -5.68 4.19 16.19
N ALA A 98 -5.68 3.04 16.88
CA ALA A 98 -4.46 2.36 17.29
C ALA A 98 -3.76 1.60 16.15
N MET A 99 -4.46 1.38 15.03
CA MET A 99 -3.95 0.65 13.88
C MET A 99 -3.31 1.57 12.85
N GLN A 100 -2.11 1.21 12.41
CA GLN A 100 -1.38 1.92 11.37
C GLN A 100 -1.40 1.11 10.07
N HIS A 101 -1.62 1.80 8.95
CA HIS A 101 -1.59 1.19 7.62
C HIS A 101 -0.35 1.65 6.88
N TRP A 102 0.56 0.71 6.61
CA TRP A 102 1.78 0.92 5.86
C TRP A 102 1.74 0.22 4.50
N LEU A 103 2.50 0.75 3.56
CA LEU A 103 2.78 0.14 2.27
C LEU A 103 4.26 -0.19 2.18
N LEU A 104 4.55 -1.45 1.83
CA LEU A 104 5.87 -1.88 1.38
C LEU A 104 5.84 -1.97 -0.14
N TRP A 105 6.42 -0.97 -0.80
CA TRP A 105 6.57 -0.92 -2.25
C TRP A 105 7.82 -1.67 -2.66
N CYS A 106 7.70 -2.58 -3.64
CA CYS A 106 8.86 -3.27 -4.19
C CYS A 106 8.90 -3.12 -5.72
N SER A 107 10.12 -2.90 -6.23
CA SER A 107 10.39 -2.86 -7.68
C SER A 107 10.02 -4.16 -8.40
N ARG A 108 10.04 -5.28 -7.67
CA ARG A 108 9.58 -6.62 -8.07
C ARG A 108 9.01 -7.33 -6.84
N GLU A 109 8.18 -8.34 -7.05
CA GLU A 109 7.73 -9.19 -5.93
C GLU A 109 8.94 -9.84 -5.24
N PRO A 110 9.15 -9.61 -3.93
CA PRO A 110 10.25 -10.23 -3.20
C PRO A 110 9.90 -11.70 -2.85
N PRO A 111 10.90 -12.59 -2.74
CA PRO A 111 10.69 -13.91 -2.17
C PRO A 111 10.08 -13.83 -0.76
N ALA A 112 9.24 -14.80 -0.38
CA ALA A 112 8.51 -14.77 0.90
C ALA A 112 9.41 -14.58 2.13
N ALA A 113 10.58 -15.23 2.17
CA ALA A 113 11.55 -15.08 3.25
C ALA A 113 12.10 -13.65 3.36
N ARG A 114 12.35 -13.00 2.20
CA ARG A 114 12.80 -11.60 2.15
C ARG A 114 11.69 -10.65 2.61
N LEU A 115 10.45 -10.89 2.18
CA LEU A 115 9.29 -10.11 2.64
C LEU A 115 9.15 -10.19 4.16
N GLN A 116 9.24 -11.40 4.72
CA GLN A 116 9.18 -11.60 6.17
C GLN A 116 10.30 -10.84 6.90
N ALA A 117 11.56 -10.96 6.43
CA ALA A 117 12.69 -10.24 7.02
C ALA A 117 12.54 -8.72 6.95
N LEU A 118 12.02 -8.17 5.84
CA LEU A 118 11.76 -6.72 5.70
C LEU A 118 10.70 -6.23 6.69
N VAL A 119 9.65 -7.04 6.91
CA VAL A 119 8.58 -6.75 7.86
C VAL A 119 9.10 -6.80 9.29
N ASP A 120 9.78 -7.88 9.67
CA ASP A 120 10.29 -8.07 11.04
C ASP A 120 11.36 -7.03 11.41
N ALA A 121 12.17 -6.59 10.44
CA ALA A 121 13.15 -5.53 10.65
C ALA A 121 12.50 -4.17 10.93
N LYS A 122 11.35 -3.86 10.31
CA LYS A 122 10.64 -2.59 10.52
C LYS A 122 9.71 -2.64 11.73
N PHE A 123 9.04 -3.77 11.93
CA PHE A 123 8.06 -4.01 12.98
C PHE A 123 8.46 -5.27 13.75
N PRO A 124 9.39 -5.16 14.71
CA PRO A 124 9.87 -6.31 15.46
C PRO A 124 8.73 -7.10 16.13
N PRO A 125 8.64 -8.43 15.95
CA PRO A 125 7.56 -9.24 16.49
C PRO A 125 7.39 -9.19 18.01
N GLY A 126 8.42 -8.76 18.74
CA GLY A 126 8.36 -8.55 20.19
C GLY A 126 7.59 -7.29 20.61
N ALA A 127 7.46 -6.31 19.72
CA ALA A 127 6.87 -5.00 20.04
C ALA A 127 5.58 -4.70 19.25
N TRP A 128 5.31 -5.43 18.17
CA TRP A 128 4.20 -5.15 17.25
C TRP A 128 3.39 -6.39 16.95
N ASP A 129 2.08 -6.24 16.89
CA ASP A 129 1.21 -7.14 16.15
C ASP A 129 1.21 -6.71 14.68
N VAL A 130 1.30 -7.67 13.76
CA VAL A 130 1.45 -7.40 12.32
C VAL A 130 0.53 -8.30 11.51
N LEU A 131 -0.24 -7.68 10.61
CA LEU A 131 -0.99 -8.32 9.53
C LEU A 131 -0.43 -7.84 8.21
N ARG A 132 -0.36 -8.71 7.20
CA ARG A 132 0.09 -8.33 5.85
C ARG A 132 -0.71 -9.02 4.77
N PHE A 133 -0.96 -8.32 3.68
CA PHE A 133 -1.68 -8.86 2.52
C PHE A 133 -1.33 -8.09 1.24
N VAL A 134 -1.49 -8.74 0.10
CA VAL A 134 -1.46 -8.10 -1.22
C VAL A 134 -2.89 -8.13 -1.73
N ASN A 135 -3.40 -6.98 -2.17
CA ASN A 135 -4.73 -6.94 -2.78
C ASN A 135 -4.74 -7.82 -4.04
N PRO A 136 -5.79 -8.62 -4.30
CA PRO A 136 -5.91 -9.34 -5.56
C PRO A 136 -6.02 -8.34 -6.73
N PRO A 137 -5.68 -8.71 -7.97
CA PRO A 137 -5.63 -7.78 -9.11
C PRO A 137 -6.90 -6.93 -9.30
N ALA A 138 -8.08 -7.51 -9.06
CA ALA A 138 -9.36 -6.80 -9.15
C ALA A 138 -9.53 -5.64 -8.15
N LEU A 139 -8.73 -5.61 -7.08
CA LEU A 139 -8.81 -4.63 -5.99
C LEU A 139 -7.61 -3.68 -5.92
N GLN A 140 -6.57 -3.88 -6.75
CA GLN A 140 -5.38 -3.04 -6.74
C GLN A 140 -5.62 -1.69 -7.44
N SER A 141 -5.11 -0.62 -6.86
CA SER A 141 -5.08 0.71 -7.52
C SER A 141 -3.97 0.82 -8.58
N VAL A 142 -2.92 0.00 -8.48
CA VAL A 142 -1.77 0.00 -9.39
C VAL A 142 -1.28 -1.43 -9.58
N LEU A 143 -1.39 -1.96 -10.80
CA LEU A 143 -1.03 -3.35 -11.13
C LEU A 143 0.45 -3.51 -11.49
N SER A 144 1.07 -2.46 -12.03
CA SER A 144 2.43 -2.51 -12.58
C SER A 144 3.54 -2.22 -11.56
N VAL A 145 3.18 -1.97 -10.30
CA VAL A 145 4.13 -1.79 -9.20
C VAL A 145 3.68 -2.64 -8.02
N TRP A 146 4.48 -3.63 -7.66
CA TRP A 146 4.15 -4.54 -6.58
C TRP A 146 4.18 -3.82 -5.23
N HIS A 147 3.17 -4.08 -4.40
CA HIS A 147 3.10 -3.54 -3.06
C HIS A 147 2.34 -4.46 -2.11
N CYS A 148 2.81 -4.49 -0.86
CA CYS A 148 2.17 -5.20 0.24
C CYS A 148 1.58 -4.18 1.22
N HIS A 149 0.34 -4.42 1.61
CA HIS A 149 -0.31 -3.73 2.72
C HIS A 149 0.14 -4.36 4.02
N VAL A 150 0.59 -3.55 4.96
CA VAL A 150 1.05 -4.00 6.28
C VAL A 150 0.32 -3.20 7.35
N ILE A 151 -0.51 -3.89 8.11
CA ILE A 151 -1.31 -3.31 9.18
C ILE A 151 -0.66 -3.67 10.49
N VAL A 152 -0.37 -2.67 11.32
CA VAL A 152 0.31 -2.88 12.61
C VAL A 152 -0.38 -2.17 13.74
N ARG A 153 -0.23 -2.72 14.95
CA ARG A 153 -0.50 -2.02 16.21
C ARG A 153 0.58 -2.36 17.24
N PRO A 154 0.90 -1.47 18.19
CA PRO A 154 1.79 -1.83 19.30
C PRO A 154 1.21 -3.00 20.09
N LYS A 155 2.06 -3.91 20.54
CA LYS A 155 1.62 -4.93 21.49
C LYS A 155 1.25 -4.27 22.82
N PRO A 156 0.23 -4.79 23.52
CA PRO A 156 -0.01 -4.40 24.90
C PRO A 156 1.28 -4.58 25.70
N ALA A 157 1.57 -3.64 26.61
CA ALA A 157 2.62 -3.87 27.59
C ALA A 157 2.27 -5.15 28.39
N PRO A 158 3.27 -6.00 28.69
CA PRO A 158 3.05 -7.20 29.49
C PRO A 158 2.54 -6.87 30.90
#